data_AF-A0A4U8S2D8-F1
#
_entry.id   AF-A0A4U8S2D8-F1
#
_cell.length_a   1.000
_cell.length_b   1.000
_cell.length_c   1.000
_cell.angle_alpha   90.00
_cell.angle_beta   90.00
_cell.angle_gamma   90.00
#
_symmetry.space_group_name_H-M   'P 1'
#
loop_
_entity.id
_entity.type
_entity.pdbx_description
1 polymer ?
#
loop_
_entity_poly.entity_id
_entity_poly.type
_entity_poly.pdbx_seq_one_letter_code
_entity_poly.pdbx_strand_id
1 'polypeptide(L)'
;MKKNIKTHEADIKLTQKFLDYANCADASYARLEYIHKNIGNDKKADDLTFGNKLNKDIEIKDDEGNLLYTKPKDTNTAYACAIEARFEQDTIGKKYNNNIIQVKLDSKLSKRTINFVNRFQLLFHQPNTESGFSATLFKDTKADSKDSEYILAFRGTEDSKDIFEADVSLIGGAIPKKQYLDMLDFYGECIEKSYITESTPLIVVGHSLGGCLTQLFALSFATPTHSGIIKEVYTFNSPGAKKLDFNAVLIDMNDNYADNLQKVLTLKRIKYHKNKIDELLREIYQKCKSGYDMPNANFHHLLISAKVERDTSSYSQIKITLYAIHLNEFYANKIENFFTNKMLQQPLACKDSIHHIEADDDSNPNNNKKIDNLIQDLGKDIDGKHYLLNILGEHFTGIRYFMINEWFDSHYLSPLIMTLKEAIMLMNNKVNNGINNLLEYNQYKEQISQYEYQSHPIHIARENILLEAKLSNDIDVTQEELETMIMEMDYPTDFLYAISYVTDKESYA
;
A
#
# COMPACT_ATOMS: atom_id res chain seq x y z
N MET A 1 -7.59 16.51 15.09
CA MET A 1 -6.59 17.56 14.74
C MET A 1 -6.91 17.99 13.32
N LYS A 2 -6.80 19.28 13.01
CA LYS A 2 -6.98 19.76 11.64
C LYS A 2 -5.78 19.29 10.80
N LYS A 3 -6.03 18.71 9.62
CA LYS A 3 -4.99 18.35 8.64
C LYS A 3 -4.14 19.60 8.33
N ASN A 4 -2.82 19.44 8.21
CA ASN A 4 -1.90 20.52 7.82
C ASN A 4 -1.92 20.69 6.30
N ILE A 5 -2.97 21.32 5.78
CA ILE A 5 -3.20 21.47 4.34
C ILE A 5 -2.24 22.51 3.74
N LYS A 6 -1.43 22.06 2.77
CA LYS A 6 -0.33 22.78 2.11
C LYS A 6 -0.46 22.81 0.58
N THR A 7 -1.67 22.64 0.04
CA THR A 7 -1.91 22.62 -1.42
C THR A 7 -1.34 23.85 -2.15
N HIS A 8 -1.34 25.03 -1.51
CA HIS A 8 -0.75 26.26 -2.06
C HIS A 8 0.78 26.24 -2.16
N GLU A 9 1.47 25.38 -1.42
CA GLU A 9 2.93 25.22 -1.46
C GLU A 9 3.37 24.26 -2.58
N ALA A 10 2.45 23.53 -3.21
CA ALA A 10 2.75 22.59 -4.30
C ALA A 10 2.95 23.32 -5.62
N ASP A 11 4.13 23.90 -5.78
CA ASP A 11 4.61 24.44 -7.05
C ASP A 11 4.85 23.35 -8.10
N ILE A 12 5.30 23.75 -9.29
CA ILE A 12 5.53 22.80 -10.39
C ILE A 12 6.58 21.72 -10.06
N LYS A 13 7.60 22.03 -9.26
CA LYS A 13 8.66 21.06 -8.92
C LYS A 13 8.12 20.02 -7.95
N LEU A 14 7.40 20.46 -6.92
CA LEU A 14 6.79 19.56 -5.96
C LEU A 14 5.66 18.74 -6.60
N THR A 15 4.88 19.34 -7.50
CA THR A 15 3.85 18.64 -8.28
C THR A 15 4.47 17.59 -9.20
N GLN A 16 5.62 17.87 -9.81
CA GLN A 16 6.37 16.88 -10.59
C GLN A 16 6.84 15.71 -9.73
N LYS A 17 7.33 15.97 -8.51
CA LYS A 17 7.65 14.91 -7.53
C LYS A 17 6.42 14.05 -7.21
N PHE A 18 5.26 14.67 -6.97
CA PHE A 18 4.02 13.91 -6.75
C PHE A 18 3.69 13.01 -7.94
N LEU A 19 3.83 13.52 -9.16
CA LEU A 19 3.59 12.71 -10.37
C LEU A 19 4.60 11.56 -10.49
N ASP A 20 5.87 11.81 -10.25
CA ASP A 20 6.92 10.80 -10.32
C ASP A 20 6.68 9.66 -9.33
N TYR A 21 6.36 10.00 -8.07
CA TYR A 21 6.12 9.00 -7.02
C TYR A 21 4.75 8.33 -7.11
N ALA A 22 3.73 9.02 -7.64
CA ALA A 22 2.47 8.38 -8.02
C ALA A 22 2.69 7.35 -9.14
N ASN A 23 3.56 7.64 -10.12
CA ASN A 23 3.93 6.66 -11.14
C ASN A 23 4.73 5.48 -10.55
N CYS A 24 5.57 5.68 -9.53
CA CYS A 24 6.24 4.58 -8.84
C CYS A 24 5.24 3.69 -8.08
N ALA A 25 4.28 4.30 -7.37
CA ALA A 25 3.20 3.59 -6.71
C ALA A 25 2.30 2.84 -7.71
N ASP A 26 2.00 3.42 -8.88
CA ASP A 26 1.23 2.74 -9.93
C ASP A 26 2.04 1.61 -10.60
N ALA A 27 3.35 1.84 -10.82
CA ALA A 27 4.25 0.85 -11.40
C ALA A 27 4.47 -0.37 -10.51
N SER A 28 4.35 -0.24 -9.18
CA SER A 28 4.42 -1.41 -8.28
C SER A 28 3.23 -2.37 -8.43
N TYR A 29 2.16 -1.97 -9.13
CA TYR A 29 1.08 -2.87 -9.56
C TYR A 29 1.37 -3.58 -10.89
N ALA A 30 2.45 -3.27 -11.60
CA ALA A 30 2.79 -4.01 -12.81
C ALA A 30 3.19 -5.45 -12.48
N ARG A 31 2.93 -6.37 -13.41
CA ARG A 31 3.36 -7.78 -13.33
C ARG A 31 4.87 -7.93 -13.60
N LEU A 32 5.69 -7.42 -12.69
CA LEU A 32 7.15 -7.31 -12.83
C LEU A 32 7.88 -8.66 -12.68
N GLU A 33 7.24 -9.67 -12.09
CA GLU A 33 7.75 -11.05 -12.06
C GLU A 33 8.04 -11.59 -13.46
N TYR A 34 7.35 -11.10 -14.48
CA TYR A 34 7.52 -11.56 -15.86
C TYR A 34 8.75 -11.00 -16.57
N ILE A 35 9.54 -10.17 -15.89
CA ILE A 35 10.88 -9.79 -16.35
C ILE A 35 11.82 -10.98 -16.29
N HIS A 36 11.66 -11.84 -15.28
CA HIS A 36 12.47 -13.02 -15.02
C HIS A 36 11.78 -14.32 -15.45
N LYS A 37 10.45 -14.33 -15.55
CA LYS A 37 9.66 -15.53 -15.85
C LYS A 37 8.73 -15.34 -17.05
N ASN A 38 8.66 -16.34 -17.93
CA ASN A 38 7.70 -16.33 -19.03
C ASN A 38 6.29 -16.75 -18.56
N ILE A 39 5.25 -16.23 -19.23
CA ILE A 39 3.85 -16.57 -18.94
C ILE A 39 3.26 -17.40 -20.09
N GLY A 40 2.90 -18.65 -19.79
CA GLY A 40 2.44 -19.60 -20.81
C GLY A 40 3.46 -19.75 -21.94
N ASN A 41 3.01 -19.57 -23.19
CA ASN A 41 3.87 -19.62 -24.38
C ASN A 41 4.51 -18.26 -24.73
N ASP A 42 4.20 -17.19 -24.00
CA ASP A 42 4.71 -15.86 -24.28
C ASP A 42 6.12 -15.71 -23.71
N LYS A 43 7.08 -15.51 -24.62
CA LYS A 43 8.49 -15.48 -24.28
C LYS A 43 8.95 -14.03 -24.15
N LYS A 44 8.61 -13.37 -23.04
CA LYS A 44 8.94 -11.95 -22.79
C LYS A 44 10.10 -11.75 -21.84
N ALA A 45 10.37 -12.67 -20.92
CA ALA A 45 11.44 -12.52 -19.94
C ALA A 45 12.82 -12.31 -20.59
N ASP A 46 13.52 -11.27 -20.17
CA ASP A 46 14.82 -10.86 -20.71
C ASP A 46 15.82 -10.41 -19.62
N ASP A 47 15.43 -10.48 -18.34
CA ASP A 47 16.21 -10.07 -17.17
C ASP A 47 16.69 -8.60 -17.19
N LEU A 48 16.14 -7.76 -18.08
CA LEU A 48 16.48 -6.35 -18.17
C LEU A 48 15.54 -5.53 -17.30
N THR A 49 16.12 -4.89 -16.29
CA THR A 49 15.38 -4.09 -15.30
C THR A 49 15.47 -2.58 -15.54
N PHE A 50 16.02 -2.17 -16.69
CA PHE A 50 16.17 -0.78 -17.07
C PHE A 50 16.12 -0.60 -18.59
N GLY A 51 15.52 0.50 -19.02
CA GLY A 51 15.45 0.89 -20.42
C GLY A 51 14.23 0.33 -21.13
N ASN A 52 13.78 1.04 -22.17
CA ASN A 52 12.59 0.67 -22.93
C ASN A 52 12.86 -0.30 -24.10
N LYS A 53 14.11 -0.38 -24.58
CA LYS A 53 14.49 -1.16 -25.76
C LYS A 53 15.69 -2.05 -25.51
N LEU A 54 15.74 -3.20 -26.19
CA LEU A 54 16.91 -4.06 -26.26
C LEU A 54 18.05 -3.37 -27.01
N ASN A 55 19.25 -3.38 -26.42
CA ASN A 55 20.45 -2.82 -27.04
C ASN A 55 21.20 -3.83 -27.93
N LYS A 56 20.86 -5.11 -27.83
CA LYS A 56 21.41 -6.23 -28.60
C LYS A 56 20.37 -7.34 -28.75
N ASP A 57 20.64 -8.28 -29.64
CA ASP A 57 19.86 -9.51 -29.73
C ASP A 57 20.04 -10.35 -28.45
N ILE A 58 18.95 -10.94 -27.96
CA ILE A 58 18.98 -11.84 -26.79
C ILE A 58 18.53 -13.23 -27.24
N GLU A 59 19.44 -14.21 -27.13
CA GLU A 59 19.12 -15.61 -27.30
C GLU A 59 18.38 -16.13 -26.07
N ILE A 60 17.25 -16.78 -26.30
CA ILE A 60 16.46 -17.38 -25.22
C ILE A 60 16.48 -18.88 -25.43
N LYS A 61 16.90 -19.59 -24.39
CA LYS A 61 17.16 -21.03 -24.41
C LYS A 61 16.19 -21.75 -23.47
N ASP A 62 15.98 -23.04 -23.70
CA ASP A 62 15.30 -23.91 -22.72
C ASP A 62 16.25 -24.32 -21.59
N ASP A 63 15.74 -25.09 -20.62
CA ASP A 63 16.51 -25.58 -19.48
C ASP A 63 17.66 -26.53 -19.89
N GLU A 64 17.58 -27.09 -21.10
CA GLU A 64 18.60 -27.97 -21.70
C GLU A 64 19.65 -27.17 -22.50
N GLY A 65 19.48 -25.86 -22.64
CA GLY A 65 20.39 -24.95 -23.33
C GLY A 65 20.15 -24.84 -24.85
N ASN A 66 19.08 -25.43 -25.39
CA ASN A 66 18.74 -25.32 -26.80
C ASN A 66 18.14 -23.94 -27.11
N LEU A 67 18.54 -23.33 -28.24
CA LEU A 67 17.98 -22.06 -28.68
C LEU A 67 16.50 -22.20 -29.04
N LEU A 68 15.64 -21.51 -28.29
CA LEU A 68 14.20 -21.48 -28.56
C LEU A 68 13.81 -20.38 -29.54
N TYR A 69 14.39 -19.19 -29.40
CA TYR A 69 14.23 -18.04 -30.30
C TYR A 69 15.20 -16.93 -29.91
N THR A 70 15.37 -15.97 -30.81
CA THR A 70 16.16 -14.75 -30.57
C THR A 70 15.23 -13.55 -30.51
N LYS A 71 15.31 -12.78 -29.43
CA LYS A 71 14.69 -11.45 -29.35
C LYS A 71 15.55 -10.46 -30.12
N PRO A 72 15.03 -9.80 -31.16
CA PRO A 72 15.80 -8.83 -31.92
C PRO A 72 16.09 -7.59 -31.07
N LYS A 73 17.27 -7.01 -31.30
CA LYS A 73 17.61 -5.64 -30.91
C LYS A 73 16.48 -4.66 -31.29
N ASP A 74 16.35 -3.58 -30.54
CA ASP A 74 15.38 -2.51 -30.74
C ASP A 74 13.90 -2.90 -30.52
N THR A 75 13.64 -4.13 -30.06
CA THR A 75 12.34 -4.52 -29.48
C THR A 75 12.20 -4.04 -28.03
N ASN A 76 10.97 -3.96 -27.54
CA ASN A 76 10.65 -3.54 -26.18
C ASN A 76 11.17 -4.55 -25.15
N THR A 77 11.71 -4.06 -24.04
CA THR A 77 12.07 -4.91 -22.90
C THR A 77 10.83 -5.50 -22.23
N ALA A 78 10.99 -6.61 -21.51
CA ALA A 78 9.96 -7.17 -20.64
C ALA A 78 9.47 -6.14 -19.63
N TYR A 79 10.42 -5.41 -19.03
CA TYR A 79 10.13 -4.34 -18.08
C TYR A 79 9.24 -3.25 -18.69
N ALA A 80 9.56 -2.78 -19.89
CA ALA A 80 8.73 -1.79 -20.57
C ALA A 80 7.36 -2.33 -20.99
N CYS A 81 7.27 -3.60 -21.39
CA CYS A 81 5.99 -4.24 -21.68
C CYS A 81 5.11 -4.33 -20.43
N ALA A 82 5.68 -4.70 -19.27
CA ALA A 82 4.95 -4.81 -18.01
C ALA A 82 4.43 -3.44 -17.55
N ILE A 83 5.29 -2.41 -17.61
CA ILE A 83 4.91 -1.05 -17.24
C ILE A 83 3.84 -0.49 -18.20
N GLU A 84 3.96 -0.72 -19.52
CA GLU A 84 2.93 -0.30 -20.48
C GLU A 84 1.60 -1.00 -20.22
N ALA A 85 1.62 -2.31 -19.94
CA ALA A 85 0.40 -3.07 -19.67
C ALA A 85 -0.35 -2.50 -18.46
N ARG A 86 0.40 -2.07 -17.42
CA ARG A 86 -0.17 -1.42 -16.25
C ARG A 86 -0.63 0.01 -16.55
N PHE A 87 0.25 0.85 -17.09
CA PHE A 87 -0.03 2.28 -17.30
C PHE A 87 -1.15 2.57 -18.27
N GLU A 88 -1.44 1.64 -19.18
CA GLU A 88 -2.47 1.78 -20.21
C GLU A 88 -3.68 0.85 -19.98
N GLN A 89 -3.80 0.21 -18.81
CA GLN A 89 -4.87 -0.74 -18.51
C GLN A 89 -6.27 -0.12 -18.63
N ASP A 90 -6.40 1.17 -18.32
CA ASP A 90 -7.66 1.93 -18.31
C ASP A 90 -7.89 2.75 -19.60
N THR A 91 -7.02 2.58 -20.61
CA THR A 91 -7.08 3.40 -21.83
C THR A 91 -8.16 2.92 -22.79
N ILE A 92 -9.08 3.82 -23.19
CA ILE A 92 -10.16 3.51 -24.14
C ILE A 92 -9.59 2.86 -25.42
N GLY A 93 -10.10 1.67 -25.76
CA GLY A 93 -9.67 0.90 -26.94
C GLY A 93 -8.47 -0.02 -26.72
N LYS A 94 -7.81 0.05 -25.56
CA LYS A 94 -6.82 -0.94 -25.09
C LYS A 94 -7.44 -1.70 -23.92
N LYS A 95 -7.47 -3.03 -23.96
CA LYS A 95 -7.94 -3.85 -22.84
C LYS A 95 -6.81 -4.70 -22.25
N TYR A 96 -5.69 -4.05 -21.96
CA TYR A 96 -4.52 -4.73 -21.43
C TYR A 96 -4.82 -5.43 -20.11
N ASN A 97 -5.69 -4.90 -19.26
CA ASN A 97 -6.05 -5.51 -17.97
C ASN A 97 -4.80 -5.94 -17.17
N ASN A 98 -3.76 -5.10 -17.18
CA ASN A 98 -2.45 -5.39 -16.57
C ASN A 98 -1.77 -6.69 -17.07
N ASN A 99 -2.15 -7.20 -18.24
CA ASN A 99 -1.62 -8.42 -18.83
C ASN A 99 -0.52 -8.10 -19.85
N ILE A 100 0.72 -8.37 -19.46
CA ILE A 100 1.92 -8.16 -20.27
C ILE A 100 1.84 -8.82 -21.66
N ILE A 101 1.14 -9.97 -21.79
CA ILE A 101 1.01 -10.71 -23.06
C ILE A 101 0.40 -9.83 -24.15
N GLN A 102 -0.48 -8.90 -23.78
CA GLN A 102 -1.17 -8.05 -24.73
C GLN A 102 -0.29 -6.94 -25.33
N VAL A 103 0.88 -6.67 -24.73
CA VAL A 103 1.82 -5.67 -25.22
C VAL A 103 2.86 -6.35 -26.11
N LYS A 104 2.73 -6.27 -27.44
CA LYS A 104 3.70 -6.88 -28.37
C LYS A 104 5.09 -6.24 -28.23
N LEU A 105 6.14 -7.01 -28.52
CA LEU A 105 7.54 -6.57 -28.44
C LEU A 105 7.87 -5.38 -29.36
N ASP A 106 7.13 -5.20 -30.44
CA ASP A 106 7.26 -4.09 -31.40
C ASP A 106 6.22 -2.98 -31.19
N SER A 107 5.38 -3.09 -30.15
CA SER A 107 4.32 -2.12 -29.88
C SER A 107 4.89 -0.73 -29.64
N LYS A 108 4.20 0.30 -30.12
CA LYS A 108 4.52 1.68 -29.79
C LYS A 108 4.14 1.97 -28.34
N LEU A 109 5.16 2.08 -27.49
CA LEU A 109 5.01 2.42 -26.07
C LEU A 109 4.55 3.87 -25.88
N SER A 110 3.82 4.12 -24.80
CA SER A 110 3.43 5.47 -24.39
C SER A 110 4.65 6.31 -23.95
N LYS A 111 4.54 7.64 -24.04
CA LYS A 111 5.57 8.54 -23.50
C LYS A 111 5.75 8.35 -21.99
N ARG A 112 4.67 8.03 -21.27
CA ARG A 112 4.68 7.76 -19.82
C ARG A 112 5.59 6.58 -19.50
N THR A 113 5.40 5.46 -20.20
CA THR A 113 6.22 4.25 -20.05
C THR A 113 7.67 4.53 -20.41
N ILE A 114 7.93 5.12 -21.57
CA ILE A 114 9.30 5.40 -22.04
C ILE A 114 10.05 6.28 -21.02
N ASN A 115 9.41 7.34 -20.52
CA ASN A 115 10.04 8.22 -19.54
C ASN A 115 10.29 7.51 -18.21
N PHE A 116 9.37 6.65 -17.77
CA PHE A 116 9.48 5.92 -16.51
C PHE A 116 10.62 4.89 -16.54
N VAL A 117 10.62 3.95 -17.49
CA VAL A 117 11.59 2.83 -17.51
C VAL A 117 13.01 3.26 -17.88
N ASN A 118 13.18 4.45 -18.46
CA ASN A 118 14.49 5.06 -18.72
C ASN A 118 14.98 5.95 -17.56
N ARG A 119 14.25 6.00 -16.44
CA ARG A 119 14.63 6.75 -15.24
C ARG A 119 14.65 5.85 -14.01
N PHE A 120 13.57 5.15 -13.75
CA PHE A 120 13.42 4.25 -12.61
C PHE A 120 13.88 2.86 -13.03
N GLN A 121 14.99 2.41 -12.46
CA GLN A 121 15.47 1.05 -12.58
C GLN A 121 14.76 0.17 -11.55
N LEU A 122 14.27 -0.99 -11.97
CA LEU A 122 13.81 -2.01 -11.04
C LEU A 122 15.03 -2.69 -10.37
N LEU A 123 15.07 -2.68 -9.04
CA LEU A 123 16.08 -3.42 -8.27
C LEU A 123 15.52 -4.74 -7.75
N PHE A 124 14.36 -4.69 -7.10
CA PHE A 124 13.72 -5.87 -6.53
C PHE A 124 12.21 -5.74 -6.52
N HIS A 125 11.50 -6.83 -6.79
CA HIS A 125 10.04 -6.89 -6.77
C HIS A 125 9.59 -8.13 -6.02
N GLN A 126 8.67 -7.93 -5.08
CA GLN A 126 7.92 -8.98 -4.39
C GLN A 126 6.52 -9.03 -5.01
N PRO A 127 6.20 -10.10 -5.77
CA PRO A 127 4.82 -10.40 -6.16
C PRO A 127 3.95 -10.65 -4.93
N ASN A 128 2.63 -10.78 -5.11
CA ASN A 128 1.72 -11.09 -4.00
C ASN A 128 2.22 -12.28 -3.16
N THR A 129 2.46 -12.01 -1.88
CA THR A 129 2.57 -13.05 -0.86
C THR A 129 1.19 -13.64 -0.58
N GLU A 130 1.13 -14.70 0.22
CA GLU A 130 -0.14 -15.26 0.69
C GLU A 130 -0.97 -14.26 1.51
N SER A 131 -0.35 -13.21 2.06
CA SER A 131 -1.07 -12.16 2.78
C SER A 131 -1.66 -11.09 1.85
N GLY A 132 -1.40 -11.19 0.54
CA GLY A 132 -1.66 -10.12 -0.42
C GLY A 132 -0.66 -8.97 -0.40
N PHE A 133 0.45 -9.08 0.34
CA PHE A 133 1.49 -8.05 0.34
C PHE A 133 2.27 -8.08 -0.98
N SER A 134 2.57 -6.90 -1.52
CA SER A 134 3.45 -6.74 -2.67
C SER A 134 4.20 -5.40 -2.57
N ALA A 135 5.45 -5.40 -2.99
CA ALA A 135 6.30 -4.22 -2.93
C ALA A 135 7.37 -4.23 -4.03
N THR A 136 7.87 -3.05 -4.34
CA THR A 136 8.92 -2.87 -5.34
C THR A 136 9.94 -1.86 -4.85
N LEU A 137 11.22 -2.20 -4.98
CA LEU A 137 12.34 -1.30 -4.78
C LEU A 137 12.82 -0.80 -6.15
N PHE A 138 12.72 0.52 -6.36
CA PHE A 138 13.24 1.20 -7.52
C PHE A 138 14.49 2.02 -7.19
N LYS A 139 15.33 2.24 -8.21
CA LYS A 139 16.39 3.23 -8.21
C LYS A 139 16.11 4.34 -9.22
N ASP A 140 16.02 5.58 -8.77
CA ASP A 140 15.95 6.75 -9.64
C ASP A 140 17.36 7.13 -10.14
N THR A 141 17.63 6.81 -11.41
CA THR A 141 18.92 7.12 -12.07
C THR A 141 19.13 8.61 -12.33
N LYS A 142 18.11 9.45 -12.08
CA LYS A 142 18.15 10.91 -12.23
C LYS A 142 17.82 11.64 -10.93
N ALA A 143 17.98 10.97 -9.78
CA ALA A 143 17.77 11.61 -8.49
C ALA A 143 18.67 12.84 -8.32
N ASP A 144 18.10 13.90 -7.73
CA ASP A 144 18.83 15.15 -7.46
C ASP A 144 19.89 15.00 -6.34
N SER A 145 19.84 13.89 -5.58
CA SER A 145 20.81 13.57 -4.54
C SER A 145 20.94 12.06 -4.35
N LYS A 146 22.09 11.61 -3.82
CA LYS A 146 22.32 10.19 -3.48
C LYS A 146 21.31 9.65 -2.45
N ASP A 147 20.86 10.52 -1.55
CA ASP A 147 19.89 10.16 -0.50
C ASP A 147 18.45 10.05 -1.04
N SER A 148 18.25 10.33 -2.33
CA SER A 148 16.94 10.27 -3.01
C SER A 148 16.92 9.22 -4.13
N GLU A 149 17.96 8.39 -4.25
CA GLU A 149 18.07 7.39 -5.32
C GLU A 149 17.12 6.21 -5.10
N TYR A 150 16.81 5.84 -3.86
CA TYR A 150 16.10 4.58 -3.56
C TYR A 150 14.66 4.84 -3.16
N ILE A 151 13.75 4.19 -3.88
CA ILE A 151 12.29 4.38 -3.71
C ILE A 151 11.66 3.03 -3.39
N LEU A 152 11.12 2.91 -2.18
CA LEU A 152 10.39 1.75 -1.71
C LEU A 152 8.90 1.97 -1.94
N ALA A 153 8.32 1.25 -2.89
CA ALA A 153 6.92 1.36 -3.26
C ALA A 153 6.11 0.18 -2.70
N PHE A 154 5.18 0.45 -1.79
CA PHE A 154 4.24 -0.53 -1.26
C PHE A 154 2.93 -0.49 -2.04
N ARG A 155 2.48 -1.66 -2.46
CA ARG A 155 1.24 -1.83 -3.22
C ARG A 155 0.06 -2.01 -2.26
N GLY A 156 -1.11 -1.49 -2.65
CA GLY A 156 -2.38 -1.93 -2.08
C GLY A 156 -2.87 -3.26 -2.67
N THR A 157 -4.02 -3.72 -2.18
CA THR A 157 -4.67 -4.95 -2.66
C THR A 157 -5.18 -4.79 -4.10
N GLU A 158 -5.12 -5.85 -4.93
CA GLU A 158 -5.45 -5.79 -6.37
C GLU A 158 -6.87 -6.25 -6.73
N ASP A 159 -7.45 -7.20 -5.99
CA ASP A 159 -8.73 -7.80 -6.38
C ASP A 159 -9.89 -6.95 -5.88
N SER A 160 -10.86 -6.64 -6.74
CA SER A 160 -11.98 -5.73 -6.42
C SER A 160 -12.86 -6.20 -5.25
N LYS A 161 -12.83 -7.51 -4.92
CA LYS A 161 -13.46 -8.08 -3.72
C LYS A 161 -12.56 -7.92 -2.49
N ASP A 162 -11.26 -8.17 -2.65
CA ASP A 162 -10.26 -8.06 -1.58
C ASP A 162 -9.91 -6.59 -1.23
N ILE A 163 -10.07 -5.65 -2.17
CA ILE A 163 -9.95 -4.20 -1.94
C ILE A 163 -11.03 -3.75 -0.97
N PHE A 164 -12.28 -4.19 -1.18
CA PHE A 164 -13.38 -3.96 -0.25
C PHE A 164 -13.04 -4.54 1.12
N GLU A 165 -12.67 -5.81 1.18
CA GLU A 165 -12.35 -6.53 2.41
C GLU A 165 -11.15 -5.96 3.22
N ALA A 166 -10.05 -5.60 2.55
CA ALA A 166 -8.85 -5.08 3.20
C ALA A 166 -9.01 -3.61 3.65
N ASP A 167 -9.68 -2.78 2.85
CA ASP A 167 -9.99 -1.40 3.24
C ASP A 167 -11.14 -1.36 4.27
N VAL A 168 -12.05 -2.34 4.25
CA VAL A 168 -13.08 -2.58 5.29
C VAL A 168 -12.47 -3.10 6.59
N SER A 169 -11.41 -3.91 6.55
CA SER A 169 -10.67 -4.29 7.77
C SER A 169 -10.09 -3.08 8.50
N LEU A 170 -9.72 -2.02 7.75
CA LEU A 170 -9.32 -0.73 8.31
C LEU A 170 -10.51 0.06 8.89
N ILE A 171 -11.73 -0.10 8.35
CA ILE A 171 -12.98 0.38 8.97
C ILE A 171 -13.18 -0.26 10.35
N GLY A 172 -12.81 -1.53 10.50
CA GLY A 172 -12.70 -2.23 11.79
C GLY A 172 -11.62 -1.70 12.74
N GLY A 173 -10.80 -0.74 12.28
CA GLY A 173 -9.76 -0.08 13.06
C GLY A 173 -8.56 -0.95 13.38
N ALA A 174 -8.28 -1.98 12.57
CA ALA A 174 -7.19 -2.93 12.77
C ALA A 174 -6.13 -2.83 11.66
N ILE A 175 -4.86 -3.07 12.01
CA ILE A 175 -3.76 -3.16 11.04
C ILE A 175 -3.72 -4.57 10.44
N PRO A 176 -3.52 -4.73 9.11
CA PRO A 176 -3.25 -6.04 8.52
C PRO A 176 -1.87 -6.52 8.95
N LYS A 177 -1.85 -7.42 9.94
CA LYS A 177 -0.62 -7.79 10.65
C LYS A 177 0.36 -8.53 9.75
N LYS A 178 -0.13 -9.47 8.93
CA LYS A 178 0.71 -10.26 8.03
C LYS A 178 1.36 -9.37 6.97
N GLN A 179 0.60 -8.48 6.33
CA GLN A 179 1.17 -7.53 5.38
C GLN A 179 2.18 -6.56 6.02
N TYR A 180 1.97 -6.16 7.28
CA TYR A 180 2.97 -5.37 8.01
C TYR A 180 4.26 -6.15 8.30
N LEU A 181 4.18 -7.44 8.61
CA LEU A 181 5.36 -8.28 8.81
C LEU A 181 6.08 -8.55 7.48
N ASP A 182 5.35 -8.93 6.43
CA ASP A 182 5.88 -9.11 5.07
C ASP A 182 6.56 -7.82 4.56
N MET A 183 6.04 -6.64 4.94
CA MET A 183 6.67 -5.35 4.67
C MET A 183 8.05 -5.20 5.32
N LEU A 184 8.21 -5.65 6.56
CA LEU A 184 9.51 -5.65 7.23
C LEU A 184 10.44 -6.69 6.61
N ASP A 185 9.94 -7.88 6.30
CA ASP A 185 10.70 -8.95 5.66
C ASP A 185 11.23 -8.53 4.29
N PHE A 186 10.39 -7.87 3.48
CA PHE A 186 10.81 -7.32 2.19
C PHE A 186 11.96 -6.32 2.33
N TYR A 187 11.93 -5.44 3.34
CA TYR A 187 13.04 -4.54 3.63
C TYR A 187 14.31 -5.32 4.03
N GLY A 188 14.17 -6.35 4.87
CA GLY A 188 15.27 -7.26 5.22
C GLY A 188 15.88 -7.91 3.99
N GLU A 189 15.05 -8.47 3.11
CA GLU A 189 15.50 -9.06 1.84
C GLU A 189 16.22 -8.07 0.92
N CYS A 190 15.78 -6.81 0.89
CA CYS A 190 16.46 -5.77 0.13
C CYS A 190 17.91 -5.56 0.61
N ILE A 191 18.16 -5.71 1.92
CA ILE A 191 19.50 -5.64 2.52
C ILE A 191 20.28 -6.93 2.25
N GLU A 192 19.69 -8.09 2.49
CA GLU A 192 20.34 -9.39 2.30
C GLU A 192 20.83 -9.58 0.85
N LYS A 193 20.01 -9.14 -0.12
CA LYS A 193 20.36 -9.14 -1.55
C LYS A 193 21.28 -8.00 -1.96
N SER A 194 21.73 -7.18 -1.00
CA SER A 194 22.68 -6.07 -1.18
C SER A 194 22.20 -4.97 -2.13
N TYR A 195 20.88 -4.79 -2.29
CA TYR A 195 20.34 -3.66 -3.05
C TYR A 195 20.46 -2.35 -2.27
N ILE A 196 20.31 -2.42 -0.94
CA ILE A 196 20.44 -1.31 0.02
C ILE A 196 21.17 -1.79 1.28
N THR A 197 21.41 -0.88 2.22
CA THR A 197 21.95 -1.16 3.56
C THR A 197 20.99 -0.64 4.63
N GLU A 198 21.22 -1.02 5.90
CA GLU A 198 20.47 -0.49 7.05
C GLU A 198 20.56 1.04 7.22
N SER A 199 21.51 1.68 6.54
CA SER A 199 21.72 3.14 6.58
C SER A 199 21.29 3.86 5.30
N THR A 200 20.87 3.12 4.27
CA THR A 200 20.49 3.72 2.97
C THR A 200 19.23 4.57 3.15
N PRO A 201 19.28 5.88 2.84
CA PRO A 201 18.09 6.73 2.90
C PRO A 201 17.07 6.28 1.85
N LEU A 202 15.79 6.25 2.25
CA LEU A 202 14.69 5.79 1.43
C LEU A 202 13.63 6.86 1.25
N ILE A 203 13.15 6.99 0.02
CA ILE A 203 11.84 7.57 -0.28
C ILE A 203 10.83 6.43 -0.20
N VAL A 204 9.78 6.57 0.60
CA VAL A 204 8.78 5.53 0.78
C VAL A 204 7.46 6.00 0.21
N VAL A 205 6.85 5.21 -0.67
CA VAL A 205 5.66 5.60 -1.43
C VAL A 205 4.60 4.52 -1.39
N GLY A 206 3.33 4.91 -1.40
CA GLY A 206 2.24 3.94 -1.46
C GLY A 206 0.89 4.58 -1.72
N HIS A 207 0.01 3.79 -2.34
CA HIS A 207 -1.38 4.16 -2.60
C HIS A 207 -2.32 3.25 -1.82
N SER A 208 -3.48 3.76 -1.40
CA SER A 208 -4.48 2.98 -0.67
C SER A 208 -3.86 2.30 0.57
N LEU A 209 -4.11 1.00 0.78
CA LEU A 209 -3.48 0.18 1.81
C LEU A 209 -1.94 0.22 1.74
N GLY A 210 -1.34 0.29 0.55
CA GLY A 210 0.11 0.48 0.40
C GLY A 210 0.60 1.80 1.00
N GLY A 211 -0.23 2.85 0.98
CA GLY A 211 0.05 4.10 1.68
C GLY A 211 -0.09 3.95 3.21
N CYS A 212 -0.99 3.09 3.70
CA CYS A 212 -1.09 2.79 5.13
C CYS A 212 0.16 2.03 5.59
N LEU A 213 0.61 1.03 4.83
CA LEU A 213 1.89 0.34 5.04
C LEU A 213 3.07 1.33 5.00
N THR A 214 3.06 2.31 4.09
CA THR A 214 4.06 3.39 4.05
C THR A 214 4.10 4.19 5.37
N GLN A 215 2.94 4.51 5.95
CA GLN A 215 2.88 5.20 7.25
C GLN A 215 3.34 4.29 8.39
N LEU A 216 2.99 3.00 8.37
CA LEU A 216 3.46 2.01 9.35
C LEU A 216 4.98 1.85 9.29
N PHE A 217 5.55 1.78 8.09
CA PHE A 217 6.99 1.78 7.87
C PHE A 217 7.66 3.01 8.51
N ALA A 218 7.12 4.21 8.28
CA ALA A 218 7.65 5.42 8.91
C ALA A 218 7.60 5.34 10.45
N LEU A 219 6.51 4.81 11.03
CA LEU A 219 6.38 4.60 12.47
C LEU A 219 7.36 3.54 13.02
N SER A 220 7.80 2.58 12.22
CA SER A 220 8.75 1.55 12.64
C SER A 220 10.22 1.99 12.52
N PHE A 221 10.51 2.93 11.62
CA PHE A 221 11.89 3.32 11.28
C PHE A 221 12.30 4.73 11.71
N ALA A 222 11.35 5.60 12.05
CA ALA A 222 11.63 6.94 12.59
C ALA A 222 11.14 7.06 14.04
N THR A 223 11.65 8.05 14.76
CA THR A 223 11.21 8.42 16.12
C THR A 223 10.90 9.92 16.15
N PRO A 224 10.39 10.48 17.27
CA PRO A 224 10.15 11.92 17.38
C PRO A 224 11.44 12.76 17.31
N THR A 225 12.61 12.15 17.54
CA THR A 225 13.91 12.84 17.59
C THR A 225 14.84 12.48 16.44
N HIS A 226 14.55 11.39 15.70
CA HIS A 226 15.42 10.94 14.61
C HIS A 226 14.62 10.37 13.44
N SER A 227 14.91 10.82 12.21
CA SER A 227 14.21 10.36 11.00
C SER A 227 14.59 8.93 10.58
N GLY A 228 15.67 8.38 11.14
CA GLY A 228 16.20 7.09 10.74
C GLY A 228 16.58 7.09 9.26
N ILE A 229 16.14 6.07 8.54
CA ILE A 229 16.35 5.93 7.09
C ILE A 229 15.31 6.67 6.24
N ILE A 230 14.30 7.29 6.87
CA ILE A 230 13.20 7.93 6.15
C ILE A 230 13.65 9.30 5.63
N LYS A 231 13.81 9.41 4.31
CA LYS A 231 14.12 10.67 3.64
C LYS A 231 12.85 11.49 3.40
N GLU A 232 11.93 10.91 2.64
CA GLU A 232 10.65 11.50 2.24
C GLU A 232 9.58 10.39 2.19
N VAL A 233 8.34 10.75 2.48
CA VAL A 233 7.19 9.83 2.45
C VAL A 233 6.10 10.42 1.57
N TYR A 234 5.55 9.62 0.67
CA TYR A 234 4.44 10.01 -0.20
C TYR A 234 3.31 8.99 -0.15
N THR A 235 2.15 9.39 0.36
CA THR A 235 0.95 8.54 0.34
C THR A 235 -0.09 9.11 -0.60
N PHE A 236 -0.76 8.26 -1.37
CA PHE A 236 -1.81 8.66 -2.30
C PHE A 236 -3.13 8.00 -1.91
N ASN A 237 -4.19 8.80 -1.70
CA ASN A 237 -5.54 8.32 -1.36
C ASN A 237 -5.54 7.21 -0.31
N SER A 238 -4.81 7.44 0.78
CA SER A 238 -4.41 6.40 1.71
C SER A 238 -5.12 6.57 3.05
N PRO A 239 -5.58 5.48 3.67
CA PRO A 239 -6.10 5.51 5.02
C PRO A 239 -4.97 5.72 6.05
N GLY A 240 -5.31 6.37 7.15
CA GLY A 240 -4.35 6.79 8.17
C GLY A 240 -3.99 5.70 9.18
N ALA A 241 -2.70 5.53 9.45
CA ALA A 241 -2.20 4.41 10.25
C ALA A 241 -1.97 4.67 11.74
N LYS A 242 -1.84 5.94 12.15
CA LYS A 242 -1.36 6.35 13.50
C LYS A 242 -2.19 5.79 14.65
N LYS A 243 -3.50 5.60 14.44
CA LYS A 243 -4.45 5.14 15.47
C LYS A 243 -5.04 3.76 15.22
N LEU A 244 -4.69 3.10 14.11
CA LEU A 244 -5.15 1.73 13.84
C LEU A 244 -4.60 0.80 14.90
N ASP A 245 -5.41 -0.10 15.45
CA ASP A 245 -4.99 -1.06 16.46
C ASP A 245 -4.18 -2.19 15.85
N PHE A 246 -3.03 -2.51 16.45
CA PHE A 246 -2.19 -3.63 16.01
C PHE A 246 -2.53 -4.92 16.79
N ASN A 247 -3.39 -4.85 17.82
CA ASN A 247 -3.83 -5.95 18.71
C ASN A 247 -2.82 -7.12 18.83
N ALA A 248 -1.59 -6.77 19.17
CA ALA A 248 -0.46 -7.64 19.41
C ALA A 248 0.50 -6.93 20.37
N VAL A 249 1.33 -7.68 21.10
CA VAL A 249 2.35 -7.15 22.00
C VAL A 249 3.69 -7.84 21.75
N LEU A 250 4.76 -7.07 21.86
CA LEU A 250 6.11 -7.59 21.84
C LEU A 250 6.54 -7.95 23.27
N ILE A 251 7.07 -9.15 23.46
CA ILE A 251 7.67 -9.60 24.72
C ILE A 251 9.09 -10.10 24.46
N ASP A 252 9.95 -9.99 25.47
CA ASP A 252 11.28 -10.58 25.48
C ASP A 252 11.31 -11.72 26.49
N MET A 253 11.57 -12.96 26.07
CA MET A 253 11.60 -14.12 26.96
C MET A 253 12.70 -14.07 28.03
N ASN A 254 13.69 -13.19 27.88
CA ASN A 254 14.71 -12.92 28.90
C ASN A 254 14.20 -11.97 29.99
N ASP A 255 13.15 -11.18 29.73
CA ASP A 255 12.50 -10.35 30.74
C ASP A 255 11.80 -11.21 31.81
N ASN A 256 11.40 -10.55 32.90
CA ASN A 256 10.58 -11.17 33.93
C ASN A 256 9.26 -11.69 33.34
N TYR A 257 8.98 -12.98 33.55
CA TYR A 257 7.76 -13.63 33.06
C TYR A 257 6.47 -12.92 33.51
N ALA A 258 6.42 -12.42 34.76
CA ALA A 258 5.23 -11.73 35.26
C ALA A 258 4.96 -10.42 34.50
N ASP A 259 6.01 -9.69 34.12
CA ASP A 259 5.90 -8.47 33.32
C ASP A 259 5.43 -8.79 31.89
N ASN A 260 5.98 -9.85 31.28
CA ASN A 260 5.50 -10.33 29.98
C ASN A 260 4.05 -10.79 30.02
N LEU A 261 3.63 -11.49 31.08
CA LEU A 261 2.23 -11.85 31.27
C LEU A 261 1.35 -10.59 31.38
N GLN A 262 1.79 -9.55 32.11
CA GLN A 262 1.06 -8.28 32.16
C GLN A 262 0.94 -7.63 30.78
N LYS A 263 2.03 -7.60 29.99
CA LYS A 263 2.01 -7.14 28.59
C LYS A 263 0.95 -7.91 27.79
N VAL A 264 0.96 -9.25 27.82
CA VAL A 264 -0.01 -10.07 27.09
C VAL A 264 -1.45 -9.81 27.54
N LEU A 265 -1.70 -9.65 28.83
CA LEU A 265 -3.03 -9.32 29.37
C LEU A 265 -3.56 -7.95 28.95
N THR A 266 -2.75 -7.08 28.32
CA THR A 266 -3.23 -5.83 27.71
C THR A 266 -3.98 -6.05 26.40
N LEU A 267 -3.81 -7.21 25.76
CA LEU A 267 -4.53 -7.55 24.53
C LEU A 267 -6.04 -7.52 24.75
N LYS A 268 -6.76 -7.01 23.74
CA LYS A 268 -8.20 -6.79 23.85
C LYS A 268 -8.93 -8.11 24.13
N ARG A 269 -9.98 -8.03 24.95
CA ARG A 269 -10.94 -9.12 25.22
C ARG A 269 -10.37 -10.36 25.92
N ILE A 270 -9.07 -10.42 26.26
CA ILE A 270 -8.49 -11.57 26.99
C ILE A 270 -8.16 -11.31 28.46
N LYS A 271 -8.08 -10.05 28.89
CA LYS A 271 -7.68 -9.68 30.26
C LYS A 271 -8.50 -10.35 31.37
N TYR A 272 -9.76 -10.69 31.09
CA TYR A 272 -10.67 -11.34 32.03
C TYR A 272 -10.41 -12.84 32.20
N HIS A 273 -9.60 -13.45 31.34
CA HIS A 273 -9.28 -14.88 31.34
C HIS A 273 -7.86 -15.16 31.84
N LYS A 274 -7.38 -14.38 32.82
CA LYS A 274 -5.98 -14.36 33.28
C LYS A 274 -5.36 -15.74 33.49
N ASN A 275 -6.04 -16.63 34.20
CA ASN A 275 -5.50 -17.96 34.51
C ASN A 275 -5.27 -18.80 33.25
N LYS A 276 -6.16 -18.68 32.26
CA LYS A 276 -6.04 -19.40 30.99
C LYS A 276 -5.00 -18.78 30.07
N ILE A 277 -4.86 -17.46 30.10
CA ILE A 277 -3.76 -16.78 29.40
C ILE A 277 -2.39 -17.14 29.98
N ASP A 278 -2.28 -17.25 31.31
CA ASP A 278 -1.05 -17.73 31.97
C ASP A 278 -0.72 -19.16 31.52
N GLU A 279 -1.70 -20.07 31.52
CA GLU A 279 -1.54 -21.46 31.04
C GLU A 279 -1.05 -21.51 29.58
N LEU A 280 -1.74 -20.82 28.67
CA LEU A 280 -1.39 -20.76 27.24
C LEU A 280 0.01 -20.15 27.03
N LEU A 281 0.34 -19.06 27.74
CA LEU A 281 1.64 -18.41 27.62
C LEU A 281 2.77 -19.29 28.19
N ARG A 282 2.52 -20.03 29.27
CA ARG A 282 3.49 -21.03 29.77
C ARG A 282 3.74 -22.13 28.76
N GLU A 283 2.70 -22.61 28.08
CA GLU A 283 2.85 -23.62 27.03
C GLU A 283 3.68 -23.08 25.85
N ILE A 284 3.45 -21.83 25.43
CA ILE A 284 4.29 -21.16 24.43
C ILE A 284 5.75 -21.13 24.91
N TYR A 285 6.03 -20.65 26.13
CA TYR A 285 7.38 -20.60 26.69
C TYR A 285 8.04 -21.99 26.75
N GLN A 286 7.28 -23.03 27.09
CA GLN A 286 7.78 -24.41 27.11
C GLN A 286 8.11 -24.88 25.70
N LYS A 287 7.23 -24.68 24.73
CA LYS A 287 7.45 -25.04 23.33
C LYS A 287 8.66 -24.32 22.73
N CYS A 288 8.81 -23.02 22.98
CA CYS A 288 10.00 -22.26 22.57
C CYS A 288 11.29 -22.81 23.19
N LYS A 289 11.23 -23.36 24.41
CA LYS A 289 12.40 -23.96 25.10
C LYS A 289 12.66 -25.42 24.71
N SER A 290 11.63 -26.18 24.35
CA SER A 290 11.73 -27.62 24.04
C SER A 290 11.86 -27.92 22.55
N GLY A 291 11.44 -27.01 21.68
CA GLY A 291 11.59 -27.11 20.24
C GLY A 291 13.05 -27.03 19.84
N TYR A 292 13.44 -27.81 18.83
CA TYR A 292 14.76 -27.86 18.20
C TYR A 292 15.21 -26.50 17.58
N ASP A 293 14.45 -25.41 17.80
CA ASP A 293 14.54 -24.08 17.18
C ASP A 293 15.03 -22.95 18.13
N MET A 294 15.73 -23.30 19.22
CA MET A 294 16.69 -22.38 19.85
C MET A 294 18.17 -22.76 19.57
N PRO A 295 18.63 -22.91 18.30
CA PRO A 295 20.05 -23.05 18.04
C PRO A 295 20.82 -21.72 18.19
N ASN A 296 20.15 -20.56 18.21
CA ASN A 296 20.78 -19.25 18.30
C ASN A 296 20.17 -18.38 19.43
N ALA A 297 21.03 -17.79 20.27
CA ALA A 297 20.67 -16.87 21.37
C ALA A 297 19.90 -15.60 20.92
N ASN A 298 19.76 -15.38 19.61
CA ASN A 298 19.21 -14.16 19.02
C ASN A 298 17.68 -14.17 18.82
N PHE A 299 17.00 -15.29 19.11
CA PHE A 299 15.53 -15.41 18.97
C PHE A 299 14.83 -15.53 20.33
N HIS A 300 14.94 -14.46 21.13
CA HIS A 300 14.28 -14.36 22.44
C HIS A 300 13.06 -13.43 22.42
N HIS A 301 12.85 -12.66 21.35
CA HIS A 301 11.67 -11.82 21.18
C HIS A 301 10.50 -12.58 20.57
N LEU A 302 9.32 -12.41 21.17
CA LEU A 302 8.07 -12.96 20.67
C LEU A 302 7.07 -11.84 20.40
N LEU A 303 6.48 -11.85 19.20
CA LEU A 303 5.25 -11.10 18.93
C LEU A 303 4.06 -11.98 19.28
N ILE A 304 3.29 -11.58 20.29
CA ILE A 304 2.11 -12.30 20.77
C ILE A 304 0.85 -11.56 20.32
N SER A 305 -0.07 -12.29 19.69
CA SER A 305 -1.42 -11.79 19.44
C SER A 305 -2.47 -12.77 19.95
N ALA A 306 -3.70 -12.29 20.11
CA ALA A 306 -4.80 -13.10 20.62
C ALA A 306 -6.04 -12.96 19.74
N LYS A 307 -6.67 -14.10 19.46
CA LYS A 307 -8.01 -14.17 18.86
C LYS A 307 -8.99 -14.73 19.89
N VAL A 308 -10.16 -14.10 19.96
CA VAL A 308 -11.27 -14.54 20.81
C VAL A 308 -12.46 -14.81 19.90
N GLU A 309 -12.86 -16.07 19.80
CA GLU A 309 -13.96 -16.54 18.96
C GLU A 309 -15.10 -16.99 19.87
N ARG A 310 -16.34 -16.62 19.54
CA ARG A 310 -17.54 -17.12 20.22
C ARG A 310 -18.13 -18.26 19.40
N ASP A 311 -18.53 -19.34 20.07
CA ASP A 311 -19.28 -20.42 19.43
C ASP A 311 -20.69 -19.91 19.07
N THR A 312 -20.98 -19.87 17.76
CA THR A 312 -22.24 -19.40 17.18
C THR A 312 -23.42 -20.29 17.55
N SER A 313 -23.18 -21.51 18.02
CA SER A 313 -24.24 -22.50 18.29
C SER A 313 -24.68 -22.57 19.76
N SER A 314 -23.89 -22.09 20.72
CA SER A 314 -24.21 -22.22 22.16
C SER A 314 -24.22 -20.92 22.97
N TYR A 315 -23.77 -19.78 22.41
CA TYR A 315 -23.62 -18.47 23.09
C TYR A 315 -22.86 -18.49 24.45
N SER A 316 -22.34 -19.64 24.86
CA SER A 316 -21.81 -19.92 26.21
C SER A 316 -20.35 -20.39 26.18
N GLN A 317 -19.78 -20.63 25.00
CA GLN A 317 -18.38 -21.03 24.85
C GLN A 317 -17.57 -19.96 24.11
N ILE A 318 -16.40 -19.66 24.67
CA ILE A 318 -15.40 -18.77 24.09
C ILE A 318 -14.15 -19.60 23.81
N LYS A 319 -13.63 -19.50 22.59
CA LYS A 319 -12.32 -20.01 22.22
C LYS A 319 -11.32 -18.87 22.22
N ILE A 320 -10.25 -19.03 22.98
CA ILE A 320 -9.15 -18.07 23.03
C ILE A 320 -7.92 -18.75 22.42
N THR A 321 -7.35 -18.12 21.41
CA THR A 321 -6.13 -18.58 20.75
C THR A 321 -5.04 -17.54 20.94
N LEU A 322 -3.91 -17.95 21.52
CA LEU A 322 -2.68 -17.16 21.48
C LEU A 322 -1.84 -17.61 20.29
N TYR A 323 -1.40 -16.62 19.51
CA TYR A 323 -0.50 -16.78 18.38
C TYR A 323 0.84 -16.15 18.73
N ALA A 324 1.93 -16.87 18.45
CA ALA A 324 3.29 -16.41 18.74
C ALA A 324 4.21 -16.52 17.51
N ILE A 325 4.95 -15.46 17.22
CA ILE A 325 6.00 -15.40 16.18
C ILE A 325 7.33 -15.10 16.84
N HIS A 326 8.37 -15.86 16.50
CA HIS A 326 9.76 -15.54 16.86
C HIS A 326 10.28 -14.40 16.00
N LEU A 327 10.91 -13.42 16.63
CA LEU A 327 11.55 -12.30 15.94
C LEU A 327 13.04 -12.28 16.26
N ASN A 328 13.85 -11.94 15.26
CA ASN A 328 15.21 -11.52 15.52
C ASN A 328 15.22 -10.11 16.14
N GLU A 329 16.36 -9.72 16.70
CA GLU A 329 16.55 -8.41 17.34
C GLU A 329 16.25 -7.23 16.41
N PHE A 330 16.62 -7.35 15.13
CA PHE A 330 16.36 -6.29 14.15
C PHE A 330 14.85 -6.00 14.01
N TYR A 331 14.02 -7.01 13.77
CA TYR A 331 12.56 -6.85 13.63
C TYR A 331 11.89 -6.46 14.94
N ALA A 332 12.33 -7.03 16.07
CA ALA A 332 11.84 -6.67 17.39
C ALA A 332 12.00 -5.16 17.64
N ASN A 333 13.19 -4.60 17.36
CA ASN A 333 13.46 -3.17 17.50
C ASN A 333 12.54 -2.29 16.62
N LYS A 334 12.25 -2.70 15.37
CA LYS A 334 11.33 -1.95 14.49
C LYS A 334 9.90 -1.95 15.01
N ILE A 335 9.45 -3.09 15.54
CA ILE A 335 8.10 -3.23 16.11
C ILE A 335 7.98 -2.46 17.44
N GLU A 336 9.02 -2.48 18.27
CA GLU A 336 9.06 -1.70 19.51
C GLU A 336 9.00 -0.20 19.24
N ASN A 337 9.76 0.30 18.25
CA ASN A 337 9.68 1.70 17.82
C ASN A 337 8.27 2.06 17.36
N PHE A 338 7.65 1.21 16.55
CA PHE A 338 6.27 1.38 16.11
C PHE A 338 5.29 1.50 17.29
N PHE A 339 5.35 0.57 18.26
CA PHE A 339 4.50 0.63 19.46
C PHE A 339 4.75 1.88 20.29
N THR A 340 6.01 2.26 20.46
CA THR A 340 6.41 3.46 21.21
C THR A 340 5.84 4.72 20.56
N ASN A 341 5.98 4.87 19.24
CA ASN A 341 5.46 6.01 18.51
C ASN A 341 3.93 6.11 18.59
N LYS A 342 3.24 4.98 18.50
CA LYS A 342 1.78 4.92 18.68
C LYS A 342 1.34 5.32 20.08
N MET A 343 2.10 4.93 21.11
CA MET A 343 1.81 5.31 22.49
C MET A 343 2.05 6.80 22.73
N LEU A 344 3.19 7.33 22.25
CA LEU A 344 3.56 8.73 22.41
C LEU A 344 2.65 9.69 21.66
N GLN A 345 2.14 9.27 20.49
CA GLN A 345 1.34 10.08 19.57
C GLN A 345 1.98 11.42 19.16
N GLN A 346 3.29 11.56 19.31
CA GLN A 346 4.04 12.74 18.89
C GLN A 346 4.26 12.73 17.36
N PRO A 347 4.49 13.89 16.74
CA PRO A 347 4.99 13.94 15.38
C PRO A 347 6.36 13.26 15.26
N LEU A 348 6.60 12.54 14.16
CA LEU A 348 7.91 11.98 13.83
C LEU A 348 8.89 13.11 13.45
N ALA A 349 10.19 12.88 13.61
CA ALA A 349 11.22 13.84 13.21
C ALA A 349 11.17 14.17 11.71
N CYS A 350 10.70 13.24 10.87
CA CYS A 350 10.53 13.42 9.43
C CYS A 350 9.20 14.06 9.01
N LYS A 351 8.35 14.55 9.93
CA LYS A 351 7.02 15.12 9.62
C LYS A 351 7.00 16.15 8.49
N ASP A 352 8.04 16.96 8.36
CA ASP A 352 8.11 18.02 7.34
C ASP A 352 8.43 17.48 5.93
N SER A 353 8.87 16.22 5.85
CA SER A 353 9.12 15.43 4.63
C SER A 353 8.05 14.35 4.38
N ILE A 354 6.97 14.36 5.15
CA ILE A 354 5.82 13.48 4.95
C ILE A 354 4.77 14.24 4.14
N HIS A 355 4.37 13.69 3.00
CA HIS A 355 3.41 14.25 2.06
C HIS A 355 2.23 13.29 1.86
N HIS A 356 1.04 13.72 2.27
CA HIS A 356 -0.22 13.04 2.01
C HIS A 356 -0.91 13.73 0.83
N ILE A 357 -1.06 13.02 -0.29
CA ILE A 357 -1.76 13.50 -1.48
C ILE A 357 -3.12 12.83 -1.51
N GLU A 358 -4.16 13.64 -1.48
CA GLU A 358 -5.53 13.18 -1.35
C GLU A 358 -6.37 13.74 -2.51
N ALA A 359 -7.19 12.87 -3.09
CA ALA A 359 -8.26 13.28 -3.97
C ALA A 359 -9.25 14.17 -3.20
N ASP A 360 -9.75 15.16 -3.92
CA ASP A 360 -10.71 16.16 -3.49
C ASP A 360 -11.69 16.42 -4.65
N ASP A 361 -12.83 17.01 -4.35
CA ASP A 361 -13.87 17.40 -5.31
C ASP A 361 -14.09 18.91 -5.41
N ASP A 362 -13.45 19.69 -4.55
CA ASP A 362 -13.54 21.14 -4.58
C ASP A 362 -12.17 21.82 -4.57
N SER A 363 -12.17 23.16 -4.52
CA SER A 363 -10.94 23.95 -4.43
C SER A 363 -10.72 24.54 -3.03
N ASN A 364 -11.49 24.09 -2.04
CA ASN A 364 -11.46 24.66 -0.71
C ASN A 364 -10.16 24.26 0.01
N PRO A 365 -9.27 25.22 0.31
CA PRO A 365 -7.97 24.90 0.90
C PRO A 365 -8.05 24.48 2.37
N ASN A 366 -9.25 24.48 2.97
CA ASN A 366 -9.44 24.32 4.41
C ASN A 366 -10.10 23.00 4.82
N ASN A 367 -10.59 22.22 3.86
CA ASN A 367 -11.25 20.94 4.09
C ASN A 367 -11.08 20.02 2.88
N ASN A 368 -11.44 18.76 3.07
CA ASN A 368 -11.67 17.77 2.01
C ASN A 368 -13.04 17.14 2.34
N LYS A 369 -14.12 17.93 2.27
CA LYS A 369 -15.38 17.62 2.99
C LYS A 369 -16.62 17.52 2.11
N LYS A 370 -16.49 17.73 0.81
CA LYS A 370 -17.64 17.78 -0.08
C LYS A 370 -17.95 16.40 -0.68
N ILE A 371 -16.98 15.47 -0.63
CA ILE A 371 -17.23 14.01 -0.65
C ILE A 371 -17.27 13.46 0.79
N ASP A 372 -18.38 12.82 1.16
CA ASP A 372 -18.44 11.93 2.34
C ASP A 372 -17.88 10.54 1.95
N ASN A 373 -17.19 9.86 2.88
CA ASN A 373 -16.74 8.45 2.76
C ASN A 373 -15.47 8.16 1.94
N LEU A 374 -14.48 9.05 1.93
CA LEU A 374 -13.21 8.78 1.26
C LEU A 374 -12.26 7.87 2.10
N ILE A 375 -11.47 7.02 1.44
CA ILE A 375 -10.52 6.08 2.12
C ILE A 375 -9.53 6.80 3.05
N GLN A 376 -9.14 8.04 2.76
CA GLN A 376 -8.29 8.86 3.64
C GLN A 376 -8.92 9.24 4.99
N ASP A 377 -10.23 9.06 5.15
CA ASP A 377 -10.91 9.32 6.42
C ASP A 377 -10.95 8.07 7.32
N LEU A 378 -10.45 6.93 6.82
CA LEU A 378 -10.26 5.73 7.63
C LEU A 378 -9.00 5.89 8.48
N GLY A 379 -9.18 5.94 9.80
CA GLY A 379 -8.06 6.05 10.75
C GLY A 379 -7.54 7.49 10.92
N LYS A 380 -6.31 7.62 11.41
CA LYS A 380 -5.65 8.93 11.59
C LYS A 380 -4.27 8.87 10.98
N ASP A 381 -3.94 9.80 10.10
CA ASP A 381 -2.60 9.87 9.53
C ASP A 381 -1.52 10.18 10.57
N ILE A 382 -0.28 9.81 10.24
CA ILE A 382 0.89 10.42 10.87
C ILE A 382 0.95 11.91 10.54
N ASP A 383 1.62 12.70 11.39
CA ASP A 383 1.69 14.14 11.15
C ASP A 383 2.55 14.42 9.90
N GLY A 384 1.99 15.16 8.94
CA GLY A 384 2.63 15.48 7.67
C GLY A 384 1.96 16.67 6.98
N LYS A 385 2.41 16.99 5.76
CA LYS A 385 1.79 17.99 4.89
C LYS A 385 0.73 17.32 4.03
N HIS A 386 -0.46 17.91 3.94
CA HIS A 386 -1.55 17.39 3.12
C HIS A 386 -1.74 18.24 1.86
N TYR A 387 -1.96 17.59 0.72
CA TYR A 387 -2.16 18.22 -0.57
C TYR A 387 -3.44 17.66 -1.17
N LEU A 388 -4.38 18.55 -1.42
CA LEU A 388 -5.70 18.20 -1.93
C LEU A 388 -5.74 18.45 -3.43
N LEU A 389 -6.18 17.47 -4.19
CA LEU A 389 -6.17 17.53 -5.65
C LEU A 389 -7.59 17.34 -6.18
N ASN A 390 -8.13 18.38 -6.84
CA ASN A 390 -9.47 18.30 -7.40
C ASN A 390 -9.49 17.41 -8.64
N ILE A 391 -10.04 16.20 -8.52
CA ILE A 391 -10.05 15.20 -9.59
C ILE A 391 -11.35 15.18 -10.40
N LEU A 392 -12.41 15.89 -10.00
CA LEU A 392 -13.69 15.88 -10.74
C LEU A 392 -13.68 16.76 -12.00
N GLY A 393 -14.54 16.42 -12.98
CA GLY A 393 -14.74 17.21 -14.20
C GLY A 393 -14.16 16.60 -15.46
N GLU A 394 -14.28 17.31 -16.59
CA GLU A 394 -13.65 16.92 -17.85
C GLU A 394 -12.16 17.27 -17.85
N HIS A 395 -11.33 16.25 -18.10
CA HIS A 395 -9.91 16.39 -18.36
C HIS A 395 -9.68 16.86 -19.81
N PHE A 396 -8.57 17.54 -20.08
CA PHE A 396 -8.16 18.00 -21.42
C PHE A 396 -8.03 16.87 -22.45
N THR A 397 -7.91 15.62 -21.97
CA THR A 397 -7.91 14.42 -22.80
C THR A 397 -9.32 14.01 -23.28
N GLY A 398 -10.37 14.72 -22.86
CA GLY A 398 -11.78 14.38 -23.10
C GLY A 398 -12.31 13.25 -22.20
N ILE A 399 -11.50 12.78 -21.25
CA ILE A 399 -11.92 11.80 -20.24
C ILE A 399 -12.62 12.57 -19.13
N ARG A 400 -13.84 12.15 -18.79
CA ARG A 400 -14.64 12.82 -17.76
C ARG A 400 -14.73 11.92 -16.55
N TYR A 401 -14.29 12.42 -15.39
CA TYR A 401 -14.59 11.79 -14.11
C TYR A 401 -15.77 12.52 -13.50
N PHE A 402 -16.89 11.81 -13.40
CA PHE A 402 -18.09 12.26 -12.70
C PHE A 402 -18.19 11.53 -11.36
N MET A 403 -19.07 12.01 -10.47
CA MET A 403 -19.50 11.19 -9.34
C MET A 403 -20.28 9.99 -9.90
N ILE A 404 -19.67 8.80 -9.87
CA ILE A 404 -20.32 7.53 -10.16
C ILE A 404 -20.07 6.62 -8.96
N ASN A 405 -21.02 6.60 -8.02
CA ASN A 405 -20.93 5.95 -6.70
C ASN A 405 -19.72 6.41 -5.86
N GLU A 406 -19.98 6.85 -4.63
CA GLU A 406 -19.13 7.68 -3.77
C GLU A 406 -17.68 7.17 -3.49
N TRP A 407 -17.33 5.95 -3.88
CA TRP A 407 -16.15 5.25 -3.34
C TRP A 407 -15.07 4.87 -4.38
N PHE A 408 -15.43 4.55 -5.62
CA PHE A 408 -14.50 3.85 -6.53
C PHE A 408 -13.67 4.79 -7.41
N ASP A 409 -14.28 5.71 -8.16
CA ASP A 409 -13.55 6.51 -9.16
C ASP A 409 -12.51 7.45 -8.54
N SER A 410 -12.78 7.99 -7.36
CA SER A 410 -11.88 8.91 -6.66
C SER A 410 -10.70 8.24 -6.00
N HIS A 411 -10.83 6.95 -5.70
CA HIS A 411 -9.81 6.20 -5.00
C HIS A 411 -8.63 5.83 -5.90
N TYR A 412 -8.87 5.57 -7.20
CA TYR A 412 -7.83 5.11 -8.12
C TYR A 412 -6.70 6.13 -8.33
N LEU A 413 -5.49 5.59 -8.53
CA LEU A 413 -4.30 6.35 -8.91
C LEU A 413 -4.43 7.04 -10.27
N SER A 414 -5.18 6.44 -11.21
CA SER A 414 -5.34 6.92 -12.58
C SER A 414 -5.85 8.37 -12.67
N PRO A 415 -7.02 8.73 -12.09
CA PRO A 415 -7.51 10.11 -12.07
C PRO A 415 -6.54 11.09 -11.39
N LEU A 416 -5.90 10.69 -10.30
CA LEU A 416 -4.92 11.53 -9.60
C LEU A 416 -3.71 11.83 -10.49
N ILE A 417 -3.14 10.82 -11.15
CA ILE A 417 -2.02 10.96 -12.09
C ILE A 417 -2.39 11.82 -13.30
N MET A 418 -3.59 11.65 -13.84
CA MET A 418 -4.10 12.48 -14.93
C MET A 418 -4.18 13.95 -14.51
N THR A 419 -4.78 14.21 -13.36
CA THR A 419 -4.92 15.55 -12.80
C THR A 419 -3.56 16.22 -12.57
N LEU A 420 -2.58 15.50 -12.01
CA LEU A 420 -1.22 16.01 -11.83
C LEU A 420 -0.55 16.38 -13.16
N LYS A 421 -0.70 15.54 -14.20
CA LYS A 421 -0.14 15.83 -15.55
C LYS A 421 -0.72 17.11 -16.13
N GLU A 422 -2.02 17.33 -15.98
CA GLU A 422 -2.67 18.54 -16.46
C GLU A 422 -2.24 19.78 -15.70
N ALA A 423 -2.17 19.67 -14.36
CA ALA A 423 -1.69 20.75 -13.52
C ALA A 423 -0.27 21.18 -13.94
N ILE A 424 0.64 20.22 -14.14
CA ILE A 424 2.01 20.47 -14.63
C ILE A 424 2.00 21.11 -16.02
N MET A 425 1.14 20.65 -16.93
CA MET A 425 1.01 21.23 -18.27
C MET A 425 0.58 22.71 -18.20
N LEU A 426 -0.44 23.02 -17.39
CA LEU A 426 -0.93 24.38 -17.22
C LEU A 426 0.10 25.30 -16.54
N MET A 427 0.78 24.80 -15.50
CA MET A 427 1.86 25.52 -14.83
C MET A 427 3.02 25.85 -15.78
N ASN A 428 3.42 24.90 -16.63
CA ASN A 428 4.49 25.11 -17.62
C ASN A 428 4.12 26.16 -18.67
N ASN A 429 2.89 26.09 -19.17
CA ASN A 429 2.43 26.94 -20.27
C ASN A 429 2.01 28.35 -19.82
N LYS A 430 2.01 28.64 -18.50
CA LYS A 430 1.55 29.91 -17.91
C LYS A 430 0.17 30.37 -18.43
N VAL A 431 -0.71 29.41 -18.70
CA VAL A 431 -2.05 29.67 -19.26
C VAL A 431 -2.93 30.32 -18.17
N ASN A 432 -3.86 31.21 -18.56
CA ASN A 432 -4.84 31.89 -17.68
C ASN A 432 -4.26 32.70 -16.50
N ASN A 433 -3.43 33.71 -16.79
CA ASN A 433 -2.80 34.59 -15.79
C ASN A 433 -1.84 33.89 -14.80
N GLY A 434 -1.45 32.63 -15.09
CA GLY A 434 -0.37 31.92 -14.40
C GLY A 434 -0.87 31.10 -13.22
N ILE A 435 -1.23 29.84 -13.47
CA ILE A 435 -1.36 28.81 -12.43
C ILE A 435 0.05 28.46 -11.96
N ASN A 436 0.37 28.71 -10.70
CA ASN A 436 1.72 28.51 -10.14
C ASN A 436 1.79 27.34 -9.15
N ASN A 437 0.64 26.91 -8.61
CA ASN A 437 0.56 25.84 -7.63
C ASN A 437 -0.76 25.05 -7.76
N LEU A 438 -0.85 23.91 -7.07
CA LEU A 438 -2.03 23.04 -7.13
C LEU A 438 -3.32 23.68 -6.61
N LEU A 439 -3.24 24.64 -5.68
CA LEU A 439 -4.44 25.32 -5.20
C LEU A 439 -5.05 26.20 -6.30
N GLU A 440 -4.21 26.96 -7.00
CA GLU A 440 -4.63 27.75 -8.16
C GLU A 440 -5.17 26.85 -9.29
N TYR A 441 -4.58 25.66 -9.48
CA TYR A 441 -5.12 24.65 -10.41
C TYR A 441 -6.53 24.20 -9.99
N ASN A 442 -6.74 23.84 -8.72
CA ASN A 442 -8.06 23.40 -8.24
C ASN A 442 -9.10 24.50 -8.43
N GLN A 443 -8.75 25.76 -8.13
CA GLN A 443 -9.64 26.92 -8.32
C GLN A 443 -10.00 27.13 -9.80
N TYR A 444 -9.02 26.98 -10.68
CA TYR A 444 -9.25 27.05 -12.12
C TYR A 444 -10.18 25.92 -12.61
N LYS A 445 -9.95 24.69 -12.14
CA LYS A 445 -10.76 23.52 -12.49
C LYS A 445 -12.22 23.69 -12.05
N GLU A 446 -12.44 24.18 -10.83
CA GLU A 446 -13.79 24.41 -10.31
C GLU A 446 -14.56 25.45 -11.15
N GLN A 447 -13.88 26.49 -11.65
CA GLN A 447 -14.50 27.47 -12.55
C GLN A 447 -15.00 26.81 -13.84
N ILE A 448 -14.21 25.94 -14.48
CA ILE A 448 -14.61 25.26 -15.73
C ILE A 448 -15.80 24.32 -15.49
N SER A 449 -15.76 23.53 -14.42
CA SER A 449 -16.81 22.55 -14.10
C SER A 449 -18.20 23.19 -13.90
N GLN A 450 -18.25 24.42 -13.37
CA GLN A 450 -19.50 25.17 -13.22
C GLN A 450 -20.11 25.62 -14.56
N TYR A 451 -19.29 25.88 -15.58
CA TYR A 451 -19.76 26.23 -16.94
C TYR A 451 -20.28 25.03 -17.72
N GLU A 452 -19.64 23.85 -17.58
CA GLU A 452 -20.04 22.64 -18.30
C GLU A 452 -21.38 22.06 -17.80
N TYR A 453 -21.63 22.10 -16.49
CA TYR A 453 -22.87 21.61 -15.86
C TYR A 453 -24.13 22.33 -16.37
N GLN A 454 -24.00 23.60 -16.78
CA GLN A 454 -25.11 24.38 -17.34
C GLN A 454 -25.46 23.96 -18.78
N SER A 455 -24.60 23.21 -19.47
CA SER A 455 -24.69 23.04 -20.93
C SER A 455 -25.10 21.64 -21.40
N HIS A 456 -24.96 20.57 -20.61
CA HIS A 456 -25.30 19.18 -21.05
C HIS A 456 -25.96 18.31 -19.94
N PRO A 457 -27.27 18.48 -19.65
CA PRO A 457 -27.93 17.72 -18.57
C PRO A 457 -28.41 16.31 -18.94
N ILE A 458 -28.65 16.02 -20.23
CA ILE A 458 -29.56 14.91 -20.63
C ILE A 458 -28.82 13.61 -21.02
N HIS A 459 -27.56 13.67 -21.42
CA HIS A 459 -26.81 12.49 -21.86
C HIS A 459 -26.17 11.70 -20.69
N ILE A 460 -25.84 12.40 -19.60
CA ILE A 460 -25.15 11.87 -18.42
C ILE A 460 -26.06 10.89 -17.64
N ALA A 461 -27.36 11.17 -17.56
CA ALA A 461 -28.31 10.32 -16.83
C ALA A 461 -28.54 8.93 -17.47
N ARG A 462 -28.37 8.78 -18.80
CA ARG A 462 -28.66 7.51 -19.50
C ARG A 462 -27.51 6.52 -19.51
N GLU A 463 -26.26 6.99 -19.55
CA GLU A 463 -25.10 6.11 -19.41
C GLU A 463 -24.90 5.65 -17.96
N ASN A 464 -25.21 6.51 -16.98
CA ASN A 464 -25.16 6.16 -15.55
C ASN A 464 -26.14 5.04 -15.18
N ILE A 465 -27.39 5.06 -15.66
CA ILE A 465 -28.37 3.99 -15.40
C ILE A 465 -27.91 2.63 -15.97
N LEU A 466 -27.22 2.64 -17.12
CA LEU A 466 -26.73 1.42 -17.76
C LEU A 466 -25.46 0.87 -17.08
N LEU A 467 -24.68 1.73 -16.42
CA LEU A 467 -23.51 1.38 -15.63
C LEU A 467 -23.90 0.95 -14.20
N GLU A 468 -24.86 1.65 -13.57
CA GLU A 468 -25.50 1.29 -12.30
C GLU A 468 -26.12 -0.10 -12.35
N ALA A 469 -26.83 -0.45 -13.44
CA ALA A 469 -27.40 -1.79 -13.61
C ALA A 469 -26.34 -2.90 -13.83
N LYS A 470 -25.10 -2.53 -14.20
CA LYS A 470 -23.97 -3.47 -14.38
C LYS A 470 -23.09 -3.57 -13.13
N LEU A 471 -23.04 -2.54 -12.28
CA LEU A 471 -22.19 -2.47 -11.09
C LEU A 471 -22.94 -2.73 -9.77
N SER A 472 -24.26 -2.51 -9.71
CA SER A 472 -25.08 -2.71 -8.49
C SER A 472 -25.49 -4.16 -8.23
N ASN A 473 -25.12 -5.11 -9.09
CA ASN A 473 -25.49 -6.52 -8.91
C ASN A 473 -24.52 -7.33 -8.04
N ASP A 474 -23.50 -6.71 -7.45
CA ASP A 474 -22.60 -7.41 -6.53
C ASP A 474 -22.40 -6.62 -5.23
N ILE A 475 -23.19 -7.07 -4.25
CA ILE A 475 -22.95 -7.10 -2.79
C ILE A 475 -23.50 -5.91 -1.98
N ASP A 476 -24.59 -6.19 -1.25
CA ASP A 476 -25.14 -5.41 -0.15
C ASP A 476 -24.65 -6.08 1.16
N VAL A 477 -23.48 -5.68 1.70
CA VAL A 477 -22.91 -6.28 2.93
C VAL A 477 -23.50 -5.60 4.15
N THR A 478 -24.20 -6.37 4.99
CA THR A 478 -24.74 -5.91 6.27
C THR A 478 -23.63 -5.70 7.32
N GLN A 479 -23.87 -4.86 8.33
CA GLN A 479 -22.89 -4.61 9.41
C GLN A 479 -22.49 -5.90 10.17
N GLU A 480 -23.38 -6.89 10.22
CA GLU A 480 -23.12 -8.21 10.83
C GLU A 480 -22.25 -9.10 9.92
N GLU A 481 -22.43 -9.03 8.59
CA GLU A 481 -21.52 -9.64 7.62
C GLU A 481 -20.15 -8.97 7.62
N LEU A 482 -20.08 -7.65 7.81
CA LEU A 482 -18.83 -6.88 7.97
C LEU A 482 -18.06 -7.32 9.24
N GLU A 483 -18.75 -7.49 10.37
CA GLU A 483 -18.16 -7.99 11.62
C GLU A 483 -17.72 -9.46 11.48
N THR A 484 -18.44 -10.26 10.70
CA THR A 484 -18.09 -11.67 10.40
C THR A 484 -16.88 -11.75 9.47
N MET A 485 -16.84 -10.93 8.40
CA MET A 485 -15.69 -10.82 7.48
C MET A 485 -14.45 -10.30 8.22
N ILE A 486 -14.57 -9.34 9.14
CA ILE A 486 -13.47 -8.88 10.02
C ILE A 486 -13.01 -9.98 11.01
N MET A 487 -13.88 -10.95 11.36
CA MET A 487 -13.52 -12.11 12.20
C MET A 487 -12.94 -13.29 11.42
N GLU A 488 -13.29 -13.42 10.13
CA GLU A 488 -12.84 -14.46 9.20
C GLU A 488 -11.57 -14.05 8.43
N MET A 489 -11.36 -12.75 8.20
CA MET A 489 -10.15 -12.23 7.61
C MET A 489 -8.99 -12.21 8.62
N ASP A 490 -7.86 -12.71 8.15
CA ASP A 490 -6.55 -12.73 8.79
C ASP A 490 -6.27 -13.88 9.76
N TYR A 491 -6.64 -15.13 9.43
CA TYR A 491 -5.91 -16.32 9.93
C TYR A 491 -6.00 -17.50 8.95
N PRO A 492 -4.88 -17.92 8.28
CA PRO A 492 -4.29 -19.21 8.67
C PRO A 492 -2.74 -19.39 8.50
N THR A 493 -2.24 -20.34 9.30
CA THR A 493 -1.06 -21.25 9.17
C THR A 493 0.42 -20.86 9.43
N ASP A 494 0.85 -19.60 9.47
CA ASP A 494 2.31 -19.30 9.60
C ASP A 494 2.79 -18.80 10.99
N PHE A 495 2.08 -19.15 12.05
CA PHE A 495 2.59 -18.93 13.41
C PHE A 495 3.35 -20.17 13.87
N LEU A 496 4.58 -19.99 14.39
CA LEU A 496 5.38 -21.08 14.95
C LEU A 496 4.57 -21.87 16.00
N TYR A 497 3.74 -21.15 16.78
CA TYR A 497 2.76 -21.74 17.68
C TYR A 497 1.42 -21.00 17.64
N ALA A 498 0.35 -21.77 17.47
CA ALA A 498 -1.02 -21.36 17.75
C ALA A 498 -1.60 -22.30 18.83
N ILE A 499 -1.86 -21.78 20.02
CA ILE A 499 -2.34 -22.59 21.16
C ILE A 499 -3.71 -22.07 21.57
N SER A 500 -4.70 -22.97 21.54
CA SER A 500 -6.11 -22.65 21.77
C SER A 500 -6.61 -23.27 23.07
N TYR A 501 -7.47 -22.53 23.77
CA TYR A 501 -8.29 -23.05 24.86
C TYR A 501 -9.77 -22.72 24.58
N VAL A 502 -10.65 -23.70 24.72
CA VAL A 502 -12.10 -23.51 24.67
C VAL A 502 -12.62 -23.54 26.11
N THR A 503 -13.41 -22.54 26.51
CA THR A 503 -14.07 -22.57 27.83
C THR A 503 -14.99 -23.77 27.92
N ASP A 504 -14.97 -24.49 29.04
CA ASP A 504 -16.04 -25.44 29.35
C ASP A 504 -17.38 -24.69 29.37
N LYS A 505 -18.49 -25.36 29.07
CA LYS A 505 -19.83 -24.77 29.27
C LYS A 505 -19.91 -24.32 30.73
N GLU A 506 -19.75 -23.03 31.00
CA GLU A 506 -20.27 -22.49 32.23
C GLU A 506 -21.78 -22.65 32.13
N SER A 507 -22.31 -23.64 32.83
CA SER A 507 -23.71 -23.67 33.19
C SER A 507 -23.99 -22.36 33.92
N TYR A 508 -24.51 -21.38 33.20
CA TYR A 508 -25.17 -20.22 33.79
C TYR A 508 -26.16 -20.78 34.81
N ALA A 509 -25.86 -20.57 36.10
CA ALA A 509 -26.83 -20.73 37.17
C ALA A 509 -27.66 -19.45 37.27
#